data_AF-A0A293MZQ1-F1
#
_entry.id   AF-A0A293MZQ1-F1
#
_cell.length_a   1.000
_cell.length_b   1.000
_cell.length_c   1.000
_cell.angle_alpha   90.00
_cell.angle_beta   90.00
_cell.angle_gamma   90.00
#
_symmetry.space_group_name_H-M   'P 1'
#
loop_
_entity.id
_entity.type
_entity.pdbx_description
1 polymer ?
#
loop_
_entity_poly.entity_id
_entity_poly.type
_entity_poly.pdbx_seq_one_letter_code
_entity_poly.pdbx_strand_id
1 'polypeptide(L)'
;MNIRCAKLSYVAEDEKGKIVGYVLAKMEEDSDDDPHGHITSLAVKRSHRRLGLAQKLMDQSSQAMVECFKAKYVSLHVRKSNRAALHLYTNTLGFTISEIEPKYYADGEDAYAMKKDLLGQVQSFPKNPAKEMLASLHGVSLTLLGSKRSCTLESHEQAESHGSRRQDLQEGAGR
;
A
#
# COMPACT_ATOMS: atom_id res chain seq x y z
N MET A 1 -5.80 18.19 -13.46
CA MET A 1 -5.45 16.79 -13.11
C MET A 1 -4.70 16.81 -11.79
N ASN A 2 -5.32 16.34 -10.70
CA ASN A 2 -4.64 16.25 -9.40
C ASN A 2 -3.69 15.06 -9.41
N ILE A 3 -2.41 15.31 -9.65
CA ILE A 3 -1.36 14.31 -9.42
C ILE A 3 -1.20 14.21 -7.90
N ARG A 4 -2.00 13.34 -7.26
CA ARG A 4 -1.69 12.88 -5.90
C ARG A 4 -0.42 12.05 -6.02
N CYS A 5 0.74 12.64 -5.70
CA CYS A 5 1.96 11.87 -5.47
C CYS A 5 1.67 10.93 -4.30
N ALA A 6 1.44 9.66 -4.59
CA ALA A 6 1.05 8.67 -3.59
C ALA A 6 2.25 8.33 -2.72
N LYS A 7 2.08 8.43 -1.41
CA LYS A 7 3.10 7.92 -0.49
C LYS A 7 3.10 6.39 -0.59
N LEU A 8 4.28 5.79 -0.76
CA LEU A 8 4.45 4.34 -0.89
C LEU A 8 4.63 3.61 0.44
N SER A 9 4.72 4.37 1.54
CA SER A 9 5.03 3.87 2.88
C SER A 9 3.78 3.86 3.76
N TYR A 10 3.57 2.74 4.45
CA TYR A 10 2.38 2.47 5.26
C TYR A 10 2.77 1.98 6.65
N VAL A 11 1.89 2.21 7.63
CA VAL A 11 2.02 1.72 9.00
C VAL A 11 0.75 0.98 9.43
N ALA A 12 0.92 -0.05 10.24
CA ALA A 12 -0.15 -0.74 10.92
C ALA A 12 -0.21 -0.25 12.37
N GLU A 13 -1.40 0.13 12.83
CA GLU A 13 -1.68 0.66 14.17
C GLU A 13 -2.69 -0.23 14.88
N ASP A 14 -2.47 -0.49 16.17
CA ASP A 14 -3.47 -1.14 17.02
C ASP A 14 -4.62 -0.19 17.40
N GLU A 15 -5.63 -0.69 18.10
CA GLU A 15 -6.80 0.08 18.56
C GLU A 15 -6.44 1.31 19.41
N LYS A 16 -5.23 1.34 19.99
CA LYS A 16 -4.73 2.45 20.81
C LYS A 16 -3.89 3.43 20.00
N GLY A 17 -3.83 3.28 18.68
CA GLY A 17 -3.03 4.10 17.78
C GLY A 17 -1.52 3.82 17.86
N LYS A 18 -1.10 2.69 18.45
CA LYS A 18 0.31 2.33 18.55
C LYS A 18 0.76 1.64 17.27
N ILE A 19 1.85 2.11 16.67
CA ILE A 19 2.45 1.45 15.51
C ILE A 19 2.92 0.04 15.90
N VAL A 20 2.39 -0.97 15.24
CA VAL A 20 2.71 -2.40 15.41
C VAL A 20 3.42 -3.00 14.21
N GLY A 21 3.41 -2.33 13.06
CA GLY A 21 4.21 -2.69 11.89
C GLY A 21 4.31 -1.54 10.90
N TYR A 22 5.23 -1.64 9.95
CA TYR A 22 5.40 -0.64 8.90
C TYR A 22 6.08 -1.22 7.66
N VAL A 23 5.88 -0.55 6.52
CA VAL A 23 6.64 -0.72 5.29
C VAL A 23 7.15 0.65 4.84
N LEU A 24 8.44 0.73 4.53
CA LEU A 24 9.08 1.87 3.90
C LEU A 24 9.49 1.46 2.49
N ALA A 25 9.04 2.25 1.52
CA ALA A 25 9.27 1.97 0.12
C ALA A 25 9.46 3.24 -0.70
N LYS A 26 10.18 3.10 -1.80
CA LYS A 26 10.47 4.15 -2.80
C LYS A 26 10.33 3.58 -4.21
N MET A 27 10.26 4.46 -5.21
CA MET A 27 10.56 4.08 -6.59
C MET A 27 12.07 4.13 -6.80
N GLU A 28 12.59 3.24 -7.65
CA GLU A 28 13.91 3.46 -8.23
C GLU A 28 13.74 4.31 -9.51
N GLU A 29 14.42 5.45 -9.55
CA GLU A 29 14.31 6.46 -10.62
C GLU A 29 15.56 6.47 -11.53
N ASP A 30 16.69 5.95 -11.06
CA ASP A 30 18.00 6.05 -11.71
C ASP A 30 18.47 4.73 -12.36
N SER A 31 17.55 3.82 -12.68
CA SER A 31 17.89 2.54 -13.33
C SER A 31 17.56 2.54 -14.81
N ASP A 32 18.44 1.96 -15.64
CA ASP A 32 18.13 1.60 -17.04
C ASP A 32 17.04 0.50 -17.15
N ASP A 33 16.64 -0.07 -16.01
CA ASP A 33 15.56 -1.06 -15.89
C ASP A 33 14.16 -0.43 -16.04
N ASP A 34 13.19 -1.29 -16.30
CA ASP A 34 11.77 -0.96 -16.18
C ASP A 34 11.43 -0.26 -14.84
N PRO A 35 10.45 0.68 -14.82
CA PRO A 35 10.01 1.34 -13.59
C PRO A 35 9.65 0.31 -12.52
N HIS A 36 10.24 0.43 -11.33
CA HIS A 36 10.04 -0.54 -10.27
C HIS A 36 10.18 0.09 -8.89
N GLY A 37 9.48 -0.52 -7.92
CA GLY A 37 9.59 -0.11 -6.52
C GLY A 37 10.70 -0.86 -5.79
N HIS A 38 11.17 -0.27 -4.69
CA HIS A 38 12.12 -0.90 -3.79
C HIS A 38 11.63 -0.83 -2.34
N ILE A 39 11.67 -1.97 -1.64
CA ILE A 39 11.34 -2.03 -0.21
C ILE A 39 12.60 -1.79 0.61
N THR A 40 12.69 -0.61 1.19
CA THR A 40 13.81 -0.23 2.07
C THR A 40 13.72 -0.92 3.43
N SER A 41 12.51 -1.07 3.98
CA SER A 41 12.34 -1.68 5.30
C SER A 41 10.93 -2.20 5.52
N LEU A 42 10.82 -3.37 6.15
CA LEU A 42 9.55 -3.98 6.56
C LEU A 42 9.73 -4.57 7.95
N ALA A 43 8.86 -4.21 8.89
CA ALA A 43 8.88 -4.80 10.22
C ALA A 43 7.49 -4.95 10.82
N VAL A 44 7.30 -6.02 11.60
CA VAL A 44 6.10 -6.25 12.41
C VAL A 44 6.53 -6.71 13.80
N LYS A 45 5.97 -6.07 14.84
CA LYS A 45 6.20 -6.44 16.25
C LYS A 45 5.88 -7.90 16.48
N ARG A 46 6.71 -8.58 17.26
CA ARG A 46 6.58 -10.03 17.52
C ARG A 46 5.19 -10.43 18.00
N SER A 47 4.59 -9.63 18.89
CA SER A 47 3.23 -9.85 19.41
C SER A 47 2.10 -9.73 18.38
N HIS A 48 2.39 -9.17 17.19
CA HIS A 48 1.43 -8.93 16.11
C HIS A 48 1.83 -9.68 14.82
N ARG A 49 2.78 -10.61 14.90
CA ARG A 49 3.16 -11.49 13.78
C ARG A 49 2.10 -12.57 13.59
N ARG A 50 2.13 -13.23 12.43
CA ARG A 50 1.18 -14.30 12.03
C ARG A 50 -0.27 -13.83 11.86
N LEU A 51 -0.51 -12.52 11.90
CA LEU A 51 -1.81 -11.88 11.61
C LEU A 51 -1.92 -11.38 10.15
N GLY A 52 -0.99 -11.77 9.27
CA GLY A 52 -0.98 -11.31 7.87
C GLY A 52 -0.60 -9.83 7.65
N LEU A 53 -0.18 -9.10 8.69
CA LEU A 53 0.12 -7.66 8.58
C LEU A 53 1.21 -7.33 7.55
N ALA A 54 2.27 -8.14 7.49
CA ALA A 54 3.36 -7.94 6.53
C ALA A 54 2.87 -8.02 5.08
N GLN A 55 1.97 -8.97 4.79
CA GLN A 55 1.37 -9.12 3.47
C GLN A 55 0.50 -7.92 3.12
N LYS A 56 -0.38 -7.49 4.03
CA LYS A 56 -1.24 -6.33 3.80
C LYS A 56 -0.46 -5.02 3.61
N LEU A 57 0.59 -4.82 4.39
CA LEU A 57 1.51 -3.68 4.23
C LEU A 57 2.15 -3.69 2.84
N MET A 58 2.65 -4.84 2.41
CA MET A 58 3.29 -5.01 1.11
C MET A 58 2.32 -4.83 -0.05
N ASP A 59 1.14 -5.44 0.01
CA ASP A 59 0.14 -5.36 -1.05
C ASP A 59 -0.29 -3.90 -1.29
N GLN A 60 -0.47 -3.12 -0.22
CA GLN A 60 -0.83 -1.71 -0.29
C GLN A 60 0.29 -0.85 -0.90
N SER A 61 1.53 -1.13 -0.53
CA SER A 61 2.69 -0.47 -1.13
C SER A 61 2.83 -0.80 -2.62
N SER A 62 2.74 -2.08 -2.98
CA SER A 62 2.82 -2.55 -4.37
C SER A 62 1.68 -2.01 -5.23
N GLN A 63 0.45 -1.94 -4.69
CA GLN A 63 -0.69 -1.35 -5.39
C GLN A 63 -0.42 0.13 -5.71
N ALA A 64 0.06 0.91 -4.73
CA ALA A 64 0.39 2.31 -4.95
C ALA A 64 1.52 2.50 -5.99
N MET A 65 2.53 1.63 -5.99
CA MET A 65 3.61 1.62 -6.99
C MET A 65 3.05 1.40 -8.42
N VAL A 66 2.16 0.43 -8.59
CA VAL A 66 1.54 0.12 -9.88
C VAL A 66 0.63 1.24 -10.35
N GLU A 67 -0.27 1.71 -9.48
CA GLU A 67 -1.30 2.68 -9.86
C GLU A 67 -0.67 4.03 -10.23
N CYS A 68 0.24 4.52 -9.40
CA CYS A 68 0.79 5.87 -9.51
C CYS A 68 2.04 5.95 -10.38
N PHE A 69 2.86 4.90 -10.40
CA PHE A 69 4.18 4.92 -11.06
C PHE A 69 4.34 3.86 -12.15
N LYS A 70 3.30 3.05 -12.41
CA LYS A 70 3.33 1.97 -13.42
C LYS A 70 4.46 0.96 -13.18
N ALA A 71 4.80 0.74 -11.91
CA ALA A 71 5.83 -0.21 -11.52
C ALA A 71 5.55 -1.60 -12.09
N LYS A 72 6.56 -2.20 -12.71
CA LYS A 72 6.51 -3.54 -13.31
C LYS A 72 6.80 -4.62 -12.28
N TYR A 73 7.70 -4.32 -11.34
CA TYR A 73 8.06 -5.22 -10.26
C TYR A 73 8.39 -4.43 -9.00
N VAL A 74 8.60 -5.15 -7.90
CA VAL A 74 9.17 -4.61 -6.66
C VAL A 74 10.38 -5.43 -6.25
N SER A 75 11.44 -4.75 -5.79
CA SER A 75 12.71 -5.36 -5.37
C SER A 75 13.00 -5.14 -3.88
N LEU A 76 13.87 -5.98 -3.33
CA LEU A 76 14.43 -5.83 -1.99
C LEU A 76 15.74 -6.60 -1.84
N HIS A 77 16.47 -6.30 -0.77
CA HIS A 77 17.65 -7.05 -0.34
C HIS A 77 17.40 -7.72 1.01
N VAL A 78 17.84 -8.97 1.16
CA VAL A 78 17.75 -9.72 2.41
C VAL A 78 19.03 -10.49 2.70
N ARG A 79 19.50 -10.42 3.96
CA ARG A 79 20.62 -11.23 4.47
C ARG A 79 20.39 -12.72 4.21
N LYS A 80 21.42 -13.43 3.72
CA LYS A 80 21.35 -14.89 3.49
C LYS A 80 21.04 -15.66 4.77
N SER A 81 21.53 -15.18 5.91
CA SER A 81 21.27 -15.80 7.22
C SER A 81 19.85 -15.59 7.75
N ASN A 82 19.08 -14.64 7.22
CA ASN A 82 17.75 -14.28 7.73
C ASN A 82 16.64 -15.22 7.21
N ARG A 83 16.64 -16.45 7.73
CA ARG A 83 15.69 -17.51 7.36
C ARG A 83 14.22 -17.12 7.50
N ALA A 84 13.89 -16.33 8.53
CA ALA A 84 12.51 -15.91 8.78
C ALA A 84 12.01 -14.95 7.70
N ALA A 85 12.83 -13.97 7.32
CA ALA A 85 12.50 -13.05 6.24
C ALA A 85 12.48 -13.75 4.88
N LEU A 86 13.44 -14.65 4.61
CA LEU A 86 13.45 -15.45 3.38
C LEU A 86 12.14 -16.21 3.22
N HIS A 87 11.70 -16.94 4.23
CA HIS A 87 10.42 -17.66 4.19
C HIS A 87 9.22 -16.74 3.97
N LEU A 88 9.20 -15.56 4.61
CA LEU A 88 8.16 -14.57 4.38
C LEU A 88 8.13 -14.14 2.91
N TYR A 89 9.28 -13.73 2.36
CA TYR A 89 9.36 -13.20 1.00
C TYR A 89 9.08 -14.29 -0.05
N THR A 90 9.66 -15.47 0.07
CA THR A 90 9.47 -16.55 -0.92
C THR A 90 8.10 -17.21 -0.81
N ASN A 91 7.73 -17.71 0.38
CA ASN A 91 6.57 -18.58 0.52
C ASN A 91 5.25 -17.82 0.72
N THR A 92 5.31 -16.62 1.32
CA THR A 92 4.09 -15.86 1.63
C THR A 92 3.84 -14.75 0.61
N LEU A 93 4.89 -14.03 0.23
CA LEU A 93 4.75 -12.83 -0.62
C LEU A 93 5.03 -13.08 -2.10
N GLY A 94 5.63 -14.22 -2.45
CA GLY A 94 5.87 -14.62 -3.83
C GLY A 94 7.07 -13.95 -4.49
N PHE A 95 8.06 -13.52 -3.72
CA PHE A 95 9.33 -13.04 -4.25
C PHE A 95 10.22 -14.20 -4.69
N THR A 96 10.98 -13.98 -5.75
CA THR A 96 12.03 -14.88 -6.22
C THR A 96 13.39 -14.23 -6.06
N ILE A 97 14.43 -15.05 -5.88
CA ILE A 97 15.81 -14.56 -5.83
C ILE A 97 16.25 -14.26 -7.27
N SER A 98 16.69 -13.03 -7.53
CA SER A 98 17.24 -12.64 -8.82
C SER A 98 18.76 -12.80 -8.84
N GLU A 99 19.44 -12.39 -7.78
CA GLU A 99 20.91 -12.37 -7.71
C GLU A 99 21.41 -12.52 -6.27
N ILE A 100 22.68 -12.92 -6.14
CA ILE A 100 23.42 -12.89 -4.87
C ILE A 100 24.44 -11.75 -4.96
N GLU A 101 24.33 -10.77 -4.07
CA GLU A 101 25.25 -9.65 -3.99
C GLU A 101 26.31 -9.92 -2.91
N PRO A 102 27.57 -10.18 -3.30
CA PRO A 102 28.62 -10.54 -2.36
C PRO A 102 29.02 -9.37 -1.48
N LYS A 103 29.19 -9.61 -0.17
CA LYS A 103 29.61 -8.59 0.82
C LYS A 103 28.77 -7.31 0.80
N TYR A 104 27.47 -7.44 0.53
CA TYR A 104 26.54 -6.31 0.47
C TYR A 104 26.45 -5.57 1.81
N TYR A 105 26.42 -6.30 2.92
CA TYR A 105 26.35 -5.72 4.25
C TYR A 105 27.75 -5.37 4.78
N ALA A 106 27.84 -4.37 5.65
CA ALA A 106 29.10 -3.84 6.18
C ALA A 106 29.93 -4.87 6.98
N ASP A 107 29.30 -5.91 7.49
CA ASP A 107 29.95 -7.05 8.16
C ASP A 107 30.49 -8.10 7.17
N GLY A 108 30.37 -7.85 5.87
CA GLY A 108 30.78 -8.75 4.80
C GLY A 108 29.76 -9.84 4.48
N GLU A 109 28.56 -9.82 5.09
CA GLU A 109 27.52 -10.77 4.72
C GLU A 109 26.95 -10.45 3.34
N ASP A 110 26.77 -11.49 2.52
CA ASP A 110 26.07 -11.39 1.24
C ASP A 110 24.57 -11.08 1.42
N ALA A 111 23.99 -10.46 0.41
CA ALA A 111 22.54 -10.31 0.27
C ALA A 111 21.98 -11.19 -0.85
N TYR A 112 20.75 -11.66 -0.69
CA TYR A 112 19.91 -12.00 -1.82
C TYR A 112 19.20 -10.75 -2.30
N ALA A 113 19.40 -10.38 -3.57
CA ALA A 113 18.52 -9.48 -4.28
C ALA A 113 17.28 -10.29 -4.71
N MET A 114 16.09 -9.81 -4.33
CA MET A 114 14.84 -10.49 -4.62
C MET A 114 13.90 -9.58 -5.41
N LYS A 115 13.12 -10.15 -6.32
CA LYS A 115 12.12 -9.44 -7.13
C LYS A 115 10.76 -10.13 -7.05
N LYS A 116 9.70 -9.35 -7.17
CA LYS A 116 8.32 -9.82 -7.38
C LYS A 116 7.70 -9.06 -8.54
N ASP A 117 7.26 -9.78 -9.55
CA ASP A 117 6.53 -9.22 -10.69
C ASP A 117 5.13 -8.73 -10.26
N LEU A 118 4.75 -7.55 -10.73
CA LEU A 118 3.47 -6.90 -10.44
C LEU A 118 2.53 -6.87 -11.66
N LEU A 119 3.00 -7.24 -12.86
CA LEU A 119 2.25 -7.18 -14.11
C LEU A 119 0.98 -8.05 -14.12
N GLY A 120 0.99 -9.16 -13.37
CA GLY A 120 -0.18 -10.05 -13.23
C GLY A 120 -1.21 -9.59 -12.19
N GLN A 121 -0.86 -8.66 -11.28
CA GLN A 121 -1.73 -8.34 -10.13
C GLN A 121 -2.75 -7.22 -10.40
N VAL A 122 -2.60 -6.47 -11.50
CA VAL A 122 -3.45 -5.32 -11.89
C VAL A 122 -4.95 -5.66 -11.95
N GLN A 123 -5.31 -6.93 -12.13
CA GLN A 123 -6.71 -7.36 -12.23
C GLN A 123 -7.32 -7.87 -10.91
N SER A 124 -6.53 -8.07 -9.85
CA SER A 124 -6.96 -8.76 -8.62
C SER A 124 -6.99 -7.89 -7.36
N PHE A 125 -6.43 -6.67 -7.39
CA PHE A 125 -6.49 -5.78 -6.24
C PHE A 125 -7.93 -5.27 -6.04
N PRO A 126 -8.53 -5.41 -4.85
CA PRO A 126 -9.84 -4.86 -4.58
C PRO A 126 -9.78 -3.33 -4.75
N LYS A 127 -10.67 -2.79 -5.58
CA LYS A 127 -10.75 -1.35 -5.92
C LYS A 127 -11.06 -0.44 -4.71
N ASN A 128 -11.27 -1.01 -3.52
CA ASN A 128 -11.50 -0.29 -2.28
C ASN A 128 -10.82 -0.98 -1.08
N PRO A 129 -9.50 -0.80 -0.88
CA PRO A 129 -8.74 -1.54 0.14
C PRO A 129 -9.16 -1.22 1.58
N ALA A 130 -9.76 -0.05 1.82
CA ALA A 130 -10.16 0.40 3.16
C ALA A 130 -11.39 -0.35 3.71
N LYS A 131 -12.31 -0.81 2.84
CA LYS A 131 -13.61 -1.37 3.26
C LYS A 131 -13.53 -2.81 3.74
N GLU A 132 -12.58 -3.60 3.25
CA GLU A 132 -12.33 -4.98 3.75
C GLU A 132 -11.25 -5.06 4.84
N MET A 133 -10.32 -4.10 4.93
CA MET A 133 -9.27 -4.13 5.97
C MET A 133 -9.83 -4.02 7.39
N LEU A 134 -10.93 -3.27 7.58
CA LEU A 134 -11.64 -3.14 8.86
C LEU A 134 -12.37 -4.43 9.27
N ALA A 135 -12.73 -5.30 8.33
CA ALA A 135 -13.52 -6.50 8.60
C ALA A 135 -12.68 -7.73 9.01
N SER A 136 -11.36 -7.71 8.83
CA SER A 136 -10.52 -8.92 8.86
C SER A 136 -9.42 -8.96 9.94
N LEU A 137 -9.19 -7.88 10.69
CA LEU A 137 -8.10 -7.84 11.68
C LEU A 137 -8.63 -7.48 13.06
N HIS A 138 -8.02 -8.10 14.07
CA HIS A 138 -8.28 -7.96 15.49
C HIS A 138 -8.00 -6.51 15.97
N GLY A 139 -8.76 -5.53 15.49
CA GLY A 139 -8.62 -4.12 15.86
C GLY A 139 -7.40 -3.39 15.28
N VAL A 140 -6.78 -3.88 14.20
CA VAL A 140 -5.58 -3.25 13.60
C VAL A 140 -5.95 -2.50 12.32
N SER A 141 -5.65 -1.20 12.27
CA SER A 141 -5.83 -0.33 11.10
C SER A 141 -4.52 -0.16 10.33
N LEU A 142 -4.62 0.12 9.03
CA LEU A 142 -3.46 0.49 8.20
C LEU A 142 -3.60 1.92 7.70
N THR A 143 -2.58 2.72 7.96
CA THR A 143 -2.55 4.14 7.62
C THR A 143 -1.30 4.49 6.83
N LEU A 144 -1.39 5.57 6.06
CA LEU A 144 -0.28 6.09 5.27
C LEU A 144 0.71 6.82 6.18
N LEU A 145 2.00 6.57 6.05
CA LEU A 145 3.00 7.19 6.91
C LEU A 145 2.92 8.74 6.83
N GLY A 146 2.79 9.40 7.98
CA GLY A 146 2.66 10.85 8.08
C GLY A 146 1.29 11.42 7.64
N SER A 147 0.23 10.61 7.59
CA SER A 147 -1.15 11.11 7.50
C SER A 147 -1.79 11.08 8.89
N LYS A 148 -2.24 12.22 9.42
CA LYS A 148 -3.08 12.26 10.65
C LYS A 148 -4.52 11.80 10.41
N ARG A 149 -4.88 11.51 9.16
CA ARG A 149 -6.20 11.00 8.82
C ARG A 149 -6.12 9.48 8.80
N SER A 150 -6.66 8.85 9.85
CA SER A 150 -7.30 7.54 9.69
C SER A 150 -8.29 7.67 8.53
N CYS A 151 -8.32 6.69 7.63
CA CYS A 151 -9.21 6.73 6.48
C CYS A 151 -10.65 6.43 6.94
N THR A 152 -11.23 7.31 7.76
CA THR A 152 -12.66 7.35 8.04
C THR A 152 -13.30 8.21 6.96
N LEU A 153 -14.06 7.56 6.09
CA LEU A 153 -14.83 8.19 5.03
C LEU A 153 -15.89 9.11 5.66
N GLU A 154 -15.80 10.41 5.42
CA GLU A 154 -16.99 11.26 5.46
C GLU A 154 -17.86 10.84 4.27
N SER A 155 -18.97 10.17 4.59
CA SER A 155 -20.07 9.91 3.67
C SER A 155 -20.65 11.25 3.22
N HIS A 156 -20.26 11.72 2.04
CA HIS A 156 -21.03 12.74 1.35
C HIS A 156 -22.30 12.10 0.81
N GLU A 157 -23.34 12.24 1.63
CA GLU A 157 -24.73 12.18 1.25
C GLU A 157 -25.00 13.29 0.23
N GLN A 158 -25.27 12.93 -1.03
CA GLN A 158 -26.05 13.77 -1.93
C GLN A 158 -27.00 12.87 -2.72
N ALA A 159 -28.21 12.77 -2.20
CA ALA A 159 -29.37 12.32 -2.93
C ALA A 159 -29.67 13.32 -4.04
N GLU A 160 -29.60 12.88 -5.30
CA GLU A 160 -30.23 13.59 -6.41
C GLU A 160 -31.75 13.39 -6.34
N SER A 161 -32.45 14.29 -5.65
CA SER A 161 -33.87 14.51 -5.88
C SER A 161 -34.03 15.51 -7.02
N HIS A 162 -34.18 15.04 -8.25
CA HIS A 162 -34.77 15.86 -9.32
C HIS A 162 -36.30 15.83 -9.17
N GLY A 163 -36.77 16.63 -8.21
CA GLY A 163 -38.15 17.06 -8.06
C GLY A 163 -38.35 18.39 -8.78
N SER A 164 -39.39 18.41 -9.60
CA SER A 164 -39.87 19.50 -10.46
C SER A 164 -39.99 20.87 -9.77
N ARG A 165 -39.93 21.90 -10.63
CA ARG A 165 -40.68 23.18 -10.58
C ARG A 165 -39.95 24.41 -10.00
N ARG A 166 -39.46 25.24 -10.92
CA ARG A 166 -39.23 26.69 -10.71
C ARG A 166 -40.56 27.37 -10.36
N GLN A 167 -40.47 28.30 -9.41
CA GLN A 167 -41.50 29.29 -9.09
C GLN A 167 -41.54 30.34 -10.20
N ASP A 168 -42.73 30.65 -10.71
CA ASP A 168 -43.04 31.95 -11.28
C ASP A 168 -44.07 32.62 -10.37
N LEU A 169 -43.68 33.78 -9.87
CA LEU A 169 -44.49 34.71 -9.08
C LEU A 169 -45.50 35.43 -10.00
N GLN A 170 -46.76 35.39 -9.58
CA GLN A 170 -47.67 36.54 -9.42
C GLN A 170 -48.04 37.42 -10.64
N GLU A 171 -49.33 37.31 -11.03
CA GLU A 171 -50.36 38.35 -11.28
C GLU A 171 -49.91 39.73 -11.83
N GLY A 172 -50.54 40.37 -12.82
CA GLY A 172 -51.84 40.23 -13.47
C GLY A 172 -52.23 41.56 -14.16
N ALA A 173 -53.33 41.54 -14.93
CA ALA A 173 -54.02 42.67 -15.60
C ALA A 173 -53.27 43.34 -16.78
N GLY A 174 -53.88 43.70 -17.91
CA GLY A 174 -55.26 43.76 -18.32
C GLY A 174 -55.38 44.83 -19.42
N ARG A 175 -56.05 44.47 -20.52
CA ARG A 175 -56.42 45.26 -21.72
C ARG A 175 -55.36 45.42 -22.79
#